data_AF-T0RNZ8-F1
#
_entry.id   AF-T0RNZ8-F1
#
_cell.length_a   1.000
_cell.length_b   1.000
_cell.length_c   1.000
_cell.angle_alpha   90.00
_cell.angle_beta   90.00
_cell.angle_gamma   90.00
#
_symmetry.space_group_name_H-M   'P 1'
#
loop_
_entity.id
_entity.type
_entity.pdbx_description
1 polymer ?
#
loop_
_entity_poly.entity_id
_entity_poly.type
_entity_poly.pdbx_seq_one_letter_code
_entity_poly.pdbx_strand_id
1 'polypeptide(L)'
;MPSTDDADDSDDDALWKFAPPPASVLRDASTATDVDMTPFYDVDPTFEHKLRALGPRSYHAESLRVACRDNVTSLDWSQTYVTQRHMDALSAYVALTSRHLVSLTLSKNALGPSGAELLGLALVTNNTIEYLDVSETELTGSPLRPSFAGLSKLVQGWESKRSVLRHLNIAGAGLQPNGVRLVCSALAFHRTLTALNISSNMAGIFKDKQGYVALASLLRFSGSLTSLDMSNNPFQSAATGTLVEALDGNTGLTSLNATGCSVADALYQLHLPALFDLRL
;
A
#
# COMPACT_ATOMS: atom_id res chain seq x y z
N MET A 1 8.78 -20.97 37.91
CA MET A 1 7.98 -20.93 36.67
C MET A 1 8.38 -19.67 35.93
N PRO A 2 9.11 -19.76 34.81
CA PRO A 2 9.30 -18.61 33.94
C PRO A 2 8.16 -18.57 32.92
N SER A 3 7.60 -17.38 32.78
CA SER A 3 6.60 -16.95 31.80
C SER A 3 7.12 -17.16 30.37
N THR A 4 6.35 -17.88 29.56
CA THR A 4 6.47 -17.90 28.10
C THR A 4 5.62 -16.76 27.56
N ASP A 5 6.22 -15.59 27.38
CA ASP A 5 5.67 -14.50 26.56
C ASP A 5 6.88 -13.73 26.07
N ASP A 6 7.40 -14.14 24.93
CA ASP A 6 8.29 -13.41 24.01
C ASP A 6 8.42 -14.29 22.76
N ALA A 7 7.27 -14.60 22.13
CA ALA A 7 7.26 -15.08 20.76
C ALA A 7 7.29 -13.83 19.88
N ASP A 8 8.50 -13.55 19.41
CA ASP A 8 8.91 -12.60 18.40
C ASP A 8 7.89 -12.47 17.24
N ASP A 9 7.16 -11.35 17.20
CA ASP A 9 6.24 -10.94 16.11
C ASP A 9 6.99 -10.55 14.80
N SER A 10 8.25 -10.98 14.62
CA SER A 10 9.07 -10.61 13.45
C SER A 10 8.95 -11.57 12.25
N ASP A 11 8.17 -12.65 12.36
CA ASP A 11 8.02 -13.63 11.28
C ASP A 11 6.92 -13.27 10.24
N ASP A 12 6.10 -12.24 10.47
CA ASP A 12 5.06 -11.83 9.52
C ASP A 12 5.61 -11.16 8.24
N ASP A 13 6.81 -10.58 8.31
CA ASP A 13 7.49 -9.95 7.15
C ASP A 13 8.05 -10.99 6.15
N ALA A 14 8.22 -12.25 6.56
CA ALA A 14 8.74 -13.32 5.69
C ALA A 14 7.71 -13.81 4.64
N LEU A 15 6.46 -13.33 4.69
CA LEU A 15 5.32 -13.91 3.99
C LEU A 15 4.92 -13.14 2.71
N TRP A 16 5.38 -11.89 2.56
CA TRP A 16 5.25 -11.13 1.32
C TRP A 16 6.44 -11.43 0.39
N LYS A 17 6.24 -12.36 -0.56
CA LYS A 17 7.28 -12.83 -1.50
C LYS A 17 7.90 -11.73 -2.38
N PHE A 18 7.37 -10.52 -2.36
CA PHE A 18 7.80 -9.41 -3.18
C PHE A 18 8.46 -8.36 -2.30
N ALA A 19 9.66 -8.67 -1.80
CA ALA A 19 10.47 -7.69 -1.09
C ALA A 19 10.60 -6.41 -1.95
N PRO A 20 10.54 -5.22 -1.33
CA PRO A 20 10.85 -4.00 -2.04
C PRO A 20 12.23 -4.14 -2.72
N PRO A 21 12.46 -3.48 -3.87
CA PRO A 21 13.81 -3.40 -4.42
C PRO A 21 14.75 -2.88 -3.31
N PRO A 22 15.99 -3.43 -3.21
CA PRO A 22 16.88 -3.16 -2.10
C PRO A 22 16.99 -1.64 -1.88
N ALA A 23 16.71 -1.22 -0.65
CA ALA A 23 16.72 0.19 -0.29
C ALA A 23 18.08 0.78 -0.68
N SER A 24 18.08 1.86 -1.46
CA SER A 24 19.24 2.74 -1.52
C SER A 24 19.40 3.32 -0.12
N VAL A 25 20.36 2.79 0.62
CA VAL A 25 20.61 3.08 2.04
C VAL A 25 20.74 4.58 2.24
N LEU A 26 19.67 5.23 2.73
CA LEU A 26 19.72 6.60 3.26
C LEU A 26 19.65 6.60 4.79
N ARG A 27 20.13 5.53 5.44
CA ARG A 27 20.24 5.51 6.90
C ARG A 27 21.42 6.34 7.44
N ASP A 28 22.42 6.65 6.59
CA ASP A 28 23.66 7.32 7.00
C ASP A 28 23.99 8.58 6.15
N ALA A 29 23.01 9.42 5.83
CA ALA A 29 23.28 10.69 5.12
C ALA A 29 23.85 11.75 6.08
N SER A 30 25.17 11.70 6.34
CA SER A 30 25.90 12.65 7.19
C SER A 30 26.71 13.71 6.42
N THR A 31 26.50 13.88 5.11
CA THR A 31 27.21 14.90 4.33
C THR A 31 26.23 15.85 3.63
N ALA A 32 25.91 16.95 4.33
CA ALA A 32 25.27 18.11 3.76
C ALA A 32 26.23 18.76 2.73
N THR A 33 26.08 18.39 1.46
CA THR A 33 26.62 19.16 0.33
C THR A 33 25.46 19.82 -0.37
N ASP A 34 25.56 21.11 -0.68
CA ASP A 34 24.54 21.88 -1.41
C ASP A 34 24.13 21.14 -2.69
N VAL A 35 22.91 20.59 -2.67
CA VAL A 35 22.27 20.04 -3.87
C VAL A 35 21.76 21.21 -4.69
N ASP A 36 22.12 21.28 -5.97
CA ASP A 36 21.50 22.23 -6.89
C ASP A 36 20.04 21.82 -7.13
N MET A 37 19.14 22.45 -6.39
CA MET A 37 17.71 22.17 -6.44
C MET A 37 16.95 23.03 -7.45
N THR A 38 17.65 23.92 -8.16
CA THR A 38 17.05 24.89 -9.10
C THR A 38 16.15 24.23 -10.15
N PRO A 39 16.56 23.11 -10.80
CA PRO A 39 15.71 22.42 -11.77
C PRO A 39 14.37 21.91 -11.21
N PHE A 40 14.31 21.64 -9.90
CA PHE A 40 13.09 21.19 -9.23
C PHE A 40 12.18 22.35 -8.85
N TYR A 41 12.76 23.49 -8.50
CA TYR A 41 12.02 24.72 -8.20
C TYR A 41 11.41 25.34 -9.44
N ASP A 42 12.02 25.15 -10.61
CA ASP A 42 11.44 25.54 -11.89
C ASP A 42 10.16 24.75 -12.23
N VAL A 43 10.07 23.51 -11.75
CA VAL A 43 8.89 22.64 -11.97
C VAL A 43 7.80 22.90 -10.92
N ASP A 44 8.17 23.01 -9.64
CA ASP A 44 7.27 23.43 -8.56
C ASP A 44 7.97 24.48 -7.67
N PRO A 45 7.68 25.79 -7.87
CA PRO A 45 8.25 26.86 -7.05
C PRO A 45 7.87 26.73 -5.56
N THR A 46 6.80 26.01 -5.24
CA THR A 46 6.39 25.78 -3.85
C THR A 46 7.18 24.66 -3.18
N PHE A 47 7.89 23.83 -3.94
CA PHE A 47 8.65 22.70 -3.41
C PHE A 47 9.79 23.14 -2.48
N GLU A 48 10.49 24.24 -2.80
CA GLU A 48 11.50 24.81 -1.90
C GLU A 48 10.91 25.18 -0.54
N HIS A 49 9.75 25.83 -0.54
CA HIS A 49 9.07 26.24 0.68
C HIS A 49 8.62 25.03 1.50
N LYS A 50 8.04 24.01 0.85
CA LYS A 50 7.63 22.74 1.48
C LYS A 50 8.83 22.04 2.12
N LEU A 51 9.97 21.97 1.40
CA LEU A 51 11.18 21.34 1.89
C LEU A 51 11.81 22.10 3.07
N ARG A 52 11.85 23.43 3.00
CA ARG A 52 12.32 24.28 4.12
C ARG A 52 11.43 24.16 5.35
N ALA A 53 10.12 24.01 5.16
CA ALA A 53 9.15 23.87 6.24
C ALA A 53 9.34 22.58 7.06
N LEU A 54 10.02 21.56 6.51
CA LEU A 54 10.40 20.35 7.26
C LEU A 54 11.52 20.61 8.27
N GLY A 55 12.28 21.69 8.09
CA GLY A 55 13.42 22.06 8.91
C GLY A 55 14.74 21.49 8.38
N PRO A 56 15.86 22.21 8.58
CA PRO A 56 17.15 21.87 7.96
C PRO A 56 17.75 20.55 8.47
N ARG A 57 17.39 20.13 9.69
CA ARG A 57 17.86 18.90 10.34
C ARG A 57 16.85 17.75 10.29
N SER A 58 15.77 17.89 9.53
CA SER A 58 14.78 16.81 9.39
C SER A 58 15.33 15.73 8.47
N TYR A 59 15.23 14.48 8.92
CA TYR A 59 15.52 13.29 8.12
C TYR A 59 14.71 13.26 6.81
N HIS A 60 13.43 13.66 6.87
CA HIS A 60 12.56 13.74 5.69
C HIS A 60 13.03 14.79 4.70
N ALA A 61 13.48 15.96 5.18
CA ALA A 61 14.05 16.97 4.30
C ALA A 61 15.34 16.49 3.63
N GLU A 62 16.23 15.86 4.39
CA GLU A 62 17.48 15.37 3.84
C GLU A 62 17.27 14.23 2.85
N SER A 63 16.42 13.26 3.18
CA SER A 63 16.09 12.16 2.27
C SER A 63 15.47 12.65 0.96
N LEU A 64 14.63 13.69 0.97
CA LEU A 64 14.14 14.31 -0.27
C LEU A 64 15.24 15.03 -1.06
N ARG A 65 16.16 15.75 -0.40
CA ARG A 65 17.31 16.38 -1.09
C ARG A 65 18.18 15.34 -1.77
N VAL A 66 18.49 14.26 -1.06
CA VAL A 66 19.29 13.17 -1.60
C VAL A 66 18.53 12.47 -2.73
N ALA A 67 17.22 12.26 -2.58
CA ALA A 67 16.42 11.66 -3.63
C ALA A 67 16.39 12.51 -4.92
N CYS A 68 16.34 13.84 -4.77
CA CYS A 68 16.48 14.78 -5.88
C CYS A 68 17.88 14.75 -6.51
N ARG A 69 18.95 14.62 -5.71
CA ARG A 69 20.34 14.62 -6.18
C ARG A 69 20.73 13.33 -6.89
N ASP A 70 20.45 12.20 -6.26
CA ASP A 70 21.11 10.92 -6.56
C ASP A 70 20.21 9.96 -7.36
N ASN A 71 19.07 10.44 -7.87
CA ASN A 71 18.10 9.63 -8.61
C ASN A 71 17.71 8.35 -7.87
N VAL A 72 17.47 8.50 -6.57
CA VAL A 72 17.13 7.40 -5.66
C VAL A 72 15.91 6.64 -6.17
N THR A 73 16.03 5.31 -6.20
CA THR A 73 14.98 4.40 -6.66
C THR A 73 14.06 3.93 -5.56
N SER A 74 14.46 4.03 -4.29
CA SER A 74 13.66 3.61 -3.14
C SER A 74 13.73 4.64 -2.01
N LEU A 75 12.56 5.06 -1.53
CA LEU A 75 12.41 5.96 -0.40
C LEU A 75 11.61 5.26 0.70
N ASP A 76 12.26 5.04 1.84
CA ASP A 76 11.66 4.39 2.99
C ASP A 76 11.53 5.38 4.15
N TRP A 77 10.28 5.72 4.44
CA TRP A 77 9.83 6.57 5.53
C TRP A 77 9.00 5.78 6.56
N SER A 78 9.07 4.45 6.54
CA SER A 78 8.37 3.60 7.51
C SER A 78 8.69 3.96 8.96
N GLN A 79 7.66 4.07 9.80
CA GLN A 79 7.81 4.33 11.23
C GLN A 79 8.67 5.57 11.57
N THR A 80 8.57 6.63 10.77
CA THR A 80 9.36 7.87 10.95
C THR A 80 8.54 9.07 11.45
N TYR A 81 7.32 8.83 11.94
CA TYR A 81 6.39 9.88 12.40
C TYR A 81 6.09 10.92 11.30
N VAL A 82 5.68 10.44 10.13
CA VAL A 82 5.27 11.30 9.00
C VAL A 82 4.07 12.16 9.43
N THR A 83 4.16 13.47 9.19
CA THR A 83 3.12 14.46 9.52
C THR A 83 2.51 15.00 8.23
N GLN A 84 1.46 15.81 8.33
CA GLN A 84 0.86 16.49 7.18
C GLN A 84 1.91 17.28 6.37
N ARG A 85 2.84 17.98 7.04
CA ARG A 85 3.89 18.76 6.36
C ARG A 85 4.86 17.87 5.59
N HIS A 86 5.21 16.71 6.17
CA HIS A 86 6.03 15.71 5.49
C HIS A 86 5.31 15.19 4.23
N MET A 87 4.00 14.92 4.31
CA MET A 87 3.20 14.51 3.15
C MET A 87 3.07 15.60 2.09
N ASP A 88 2.90 16.87 2.46
CA ASP A 88 2.85 17.98 1.50
C ASP A 88 4.13 18.04 0.64
N ALA A 89 5.29 17.90 1.28
CA ALA A 89 6.58 17.87 0.59
C ALA A 89 6.77 16.59 -0.24
N LEU A 90 6.48 15.42 0.34
CA LEU A 90 6.61 14.13 -0.35
C LEU A 90 5.71 14.04 -1.58
N SER A 91 4.44 14.44 -1.45
CA SER A 91 3.50 14.41 -2.57
C SER A 91 3.92 15.34 -3.69
N ALA A 92 4.48 16.52 -3.38
CA ALA A 92 5.06 17.41 -4.40
C ALA A 92 6.25 16.73 -5.12
N TYR A 93 7.12 16.07 -4.36
CA TYR A 93 8.22 15.29 -4.93
C TYR A 93 7.71 14.17 -5.85
N VAL A 94 6.78 13.34 -5.37
CA VAL A 94 6.22 12.20 -6.12
C VAL A 94 5.48 12.63 -7.39
N ALA A 95 4.75 13.75 -7.34
CA ALA A 95 3.91 14.22 -8.43
C ALA A 95 4.70 14.81 -9.61
N LEU A 96 5.77 15.54 -9.32
CA LEU A 96 6.40 16.48 -10.28
C LEU A 96 7.92 16.31 -10.41
N THR A 97 8.56 15.74 -9.40
CA THR A 97 10.03 15.72 -9.29
C THR A 97 10.61 14.32 -9.49
N SER A 98 9.93 13.32 -8.94
CA SER A 98 10.33 11.92 -9.02
C SER A 98 10.26 11.41 -10.45
N ARG A 99 11.43 11.14 -11.05
CA ARG A 99 11.54 10.39 -12.31
C ARG A 99 12.17 9.02 -12.17
N HIS A 100 12.67 8.71 -10.98
CA HIS A 100 13.43 7.48 -10.71
C HIS A 100 12.90 6.69 -9.52
N LEU A 101 11.98 7.25 -8.72
CA LEU A 101 11.45 6.54 -7.55
C LEU A 101 10.56 5.38 -8.01
N VAL A 102 11.01 4.17 -7.76
CA VAL A 102 10.32 2.92 -8.08
C VAL A 102 9.62 2.34 -6.85
N SER A 103 10.18 2.58 -5.65
CA SER A 103 9.67 2.06 -4.38
C SER A 103 9.45 3.18 -3.38
N LEU A 104 8.25 3.22 -2.79
CA LEU A 104 7.89 4.14 -1.73
C LEU A 104 7.26 3.38 -0.56
N THR A 105 7.88 3.48 0.61
CA THR A 105 7.38 2.87 1.85
C THR A 105 7.04 3.97 2.85
N LEU A 106 5.78 3.99 3.30
CA LEU A 106 5.24 4.92 4.28
C LEU A 106 4.60 4.19 5.47
N SER A 107 4.84 2.89 5.59
CA SER A 107 4.17 2.03 6.57
C SER A 107 4.35 2.49 8.02
N LYS A 108 3.41 2.12 8.89
CA LYS A 108 3.47 2.44 10.34
C LYS A 108 3.59 3.95 10.62
N ASN A 109 2.92 4.78 9.81
CA ASN A 109 2.78 6.22 10.03
C ASN A 109 1.31 6.63 9.94
N ALA A 110 0.82 7.47 10.86
CA ALA A 110 -0.56 7.96 10.83
C ALA A 110 -0.81 8.99 9.70
N LEU A 111 -0.86 8.53 8.45
CA LEU A 111 -1.14 9.38 7.28
C LEU A 111 -2.57 9.93 7.34
N GLY A 112 -3.52 9.10 7.77
CA GLY A 112 -4.92 9.49 7.84
C GLY A 112 -5.54 9.75 6.46
N PRO A 113 -6.81 10.20 6.42
CA PRO A 113 -7.47 10.59 5.19
C PRO A 113 -6.76 11.74 4.46
N SER A 114 -6.18 12.70 5.21
CA SER A 114 -5.51 13.85 4.60
C SER A 114 -4.19 13.48 3.92
N GLY A 115 -3.39 12.59 4.51
CA GLY A 115 -2.19 12.05 3.85
C GLY A 115 -2.54 11.18 2.64
N ALA A 116 -3.59 10.35 2.75
CA ALA A 116 -4.11 9.56 1.63
C ALA A 116 -4.54 10.44 0.45
N GLU A 117 -5.21 11.56 0.72
CA GLU A 117 -5.60 12.53 -0.31
C GLU A 117 -4.40 13.10 -1.06
N LEU A 118 -3.40 13.60 -0.33
CA LEU A 118 -2.20 14.18 -0.92
C LEU A 118 -1.42 13.16 -1.74
N LEU A 119 -1.26 11.94 -1.24
CA LEU A 119 -0.57 10.87 -1.96
C LEU A 119 -1.33 10.48 -3.23
N GLY A 120 -2.66 10.37 -3.13
CA GLY A 120 -3.52 10.07 -4.27
C GLY A 120 -3.40 11.08 -5.40
N LEU A 121 -3.49 12.37 -5.07
CA LEU A 121 -3.31 13.44 -6.04
C LEU A 121 -1.93 13.38 -6.72
N ALA A 122 -0.88 13.03 -5.97
CA ALA A 122 0.46 12.88 -6.53
C ALA A 122 0.58 11.66 -7.46
N LEU A 123 -0.03 10.54 -7.10
CA LEU A 123 0.01 9.31 -7.89
C LEU A 123 -0.75 9.42 -9.22
N VAL A 124 -1.68 10.38 -9.37
CA VAL A 124 -2.37 10.61 -10.65
C VAL A 124 -1.39 10.93 -11.78
N THR A 125 -0.34 11.71 -11.50
CA THR A 125 0.67 12.09 -12.49
C THR A 125 1.91 11.19 -12.47
N ASN A 126 2.15 10.47 -11.36
CA ASN A 126 3.28 9.55 -11.24
C ASN A 126 3.17 8.38 -12.23
N ASN A 127 4.31 7.95 -12.75
CA ASN A 127 4.44 6.84 -13.69
C ASN A 127 5.68 5.97 -13.45
N THR A 128 6.24 6.02 -12.24
CA THR A 128 7.51 5.37 -11.91
C THR A 128 7.38 4.38 -10.75
N ILE A 129 6.46 4.62 -9.81
CA ILE A 129 6.33 3.78 -8.62
C ILE A 129 5.71 2.44 -9.01
N GLU A 130 6.48 1.37 -8.81
CA GLU A 130 6.06 -0.02 -9.00
C GLU A 130 5.75 -0.69 -7.66
N TYR A 131 6.39 -0.26 -6.57
CA TYR A 131 6.18 -0.77 -5.22
C TYR A 131 5.69 0.36 -4.31
N LEU A 132 4.49 0.21 -3.75
CA LEU A 132 3.94 1.14 -2.77
C LEU A 132 3.52 0.39 -1.52
N ASP A 133 4.04 0.82 -0.37
CA ASP A 133 3.63 0.34 0.94
C ASP A 133 3.08 1.48 1.78
N VAL A 134 1.79 1.40 2.08
CA VAL A 134 1.06 2.30 2.98
C VAL A 134 0.33 1.48 4.05
N SER A 135 0.90 0.34 4.44
CA SER A 135 0.36 -0.49 5.52
C SER A 135 0.39 0.22 6.87
N GLU A 136 -0.61 -0.05 7.71
CA GLU A 136 -0.71 0.54 9.06
C GLU A 136 -0.68 2.09 9.05
N THR A 137 -1.35 2.70 8.05
CA THR A 137 -1.36 4.17 7.88
C THR A 137 -2.69 4.87 8.15
N GLU A 138 -3.68 4.15 8.68
CA GLU A 138 -5.00 4.68 9.02
C GLU A 138 -5.65 5.47 7.85
N LEU A 139 -5.64 4.92 6.62
CA LEU A 139 -6.07 5.64 5.41
C LEU A 139 -7.50 6.21 5.46
N THR A 140 -8.36 5.64 6.31
CA THR A 140 -9.73 6.13 6.55
C THR A 140 -9.90 6.86 7.89
N GLY A 141 -8.82 7.05 8.65
CA GLY A 141 -8.82 7.60 10.00
C GLY A 141 -9.46 6.65 11.01
N SER A 142 -10.14 7.20 12.02
CA SER A 142 -10.74 6.42 13.10
C SER A 142 -11.70 5.35 12.58
N PRO A 143 -11.58 4.08 13.01
CA PRO A 143 -12.56 3.04 12.70
C PRO A 143 -13.99 3.37 13.18
N LEU A 144 -14.16 4.21 14.19
CA LEU A 144 -15.49 4.57 14.68
C LEU A 144 -16.17 5.67 13.82
N ARG A 145 -15.37 6.46 13.10
CA ARG A 145 -15.84 7.51 12.19
C ARG A 145 -14.92 7.57 10.96
N PRO A 146 -15.02 6.58 10.05
CA PRO A 146 -14.16 6.54 8.87
C PRO A 146 -14.51 7.68 7.90
N SER A 147 -13.49 8.24 7.27
CA SER A 147 -13.63 9.14 6.12
C SER A 147 -13.01 8.51 4.89
N PHE A 148 -13.80 8.32 3.85
CA PHE A 148 -13.35 7.73 2.58
C PHE A 148 -12.92 8.78 1.55
N ALA A 149 -13.00 10.08 1.86
CA ALA A 149 -12.65 11.14 0.91
C ALA A 149 -11.18 11.03 0.47
N GLY A 150 -10.28 10.86 1.44
CA GLY A 150 -8.85 10.67 1.19
C GLY A 150 -8.55 9.38 0.43
N LEU A 151 -9.10 8.26 0.89
CA LEU A 151 -8.97 6.97 0.21
C LEU A 151 -9.48 7.04 -1.24
N SER A 152 -10.56 7.77 -1.51
CA SER A 152 -11.10 7.92 -2.87
C SER A 152 -10.12 8.64 -3.79
N LYS A 153 -9.37 9.62 -3.28
CA LYS A 153 -8.29 10.28 -4.02
C LYS A 153 -7.09 9.38 -4.21
N LEU A 154 -6.73 8.60 -3.19
CA LEU A 154 -5.67 7.60 -3.28
C LEU A 154 -5.95 6.57 -4.37
N VAL A 155 -7.18 6.05 -4.38
CA VAL A 155 -7.68 5.14 -5.40
C VAL A 155 -7.64 5.77 -6.80
N GLN A 156 -8.03 7.03 -6.96
CA GLN A 156 -7.90 7.74 -8.26
C GLN A 156 -6.46 7.78 -8.77
N GLY A 157 -5.48 7.88 -7.86
CA GLY A 157 -4.07 7.77 -8.20
C GLY A 157 -3.71 6.39 -8.75
N TRP A 158 -4.15 5.32 -8.09
CA TRP A 158 -3.93 3.95 -8.55
C TRP A 158 -4.65 3.63 -9.87
N GLU A 159 -5.85 4.17 -10.09
CA GLU A 159 -6.61 4.01 -11.35
C GLU A 159 -6.02 4.80 -12.53
N SER A 160 -5.05 5.68 -12.28
CA SER A 160 -4.44 6.48 -13.33
C SER A 160 -3.88 5.58 -14.43
N LYS A 161 -4.13 5.93 -15.70
CA LYS A 161 -3.55 5.23 -16.86
C LYS A 161 -2.02 5.28 -16.90
N ARG A 162 -1.42 6.15 -16.09
CA ARG A 162 0.02 6.30 -15.92
C ARG A 162 0.59 5.38 -14.85
N SER A 163 -0.25 4.86 -13.95
CA SER A 163 0.17 3.97 -12.88
C SER A 163 0.86 2.74 -13.46
N VAL A 164 2.02 2.42 -12.90
CA VAL A 164 2.82 1.23 -13.22
C VAL A 164 2.96 0.32 -12.01
N LEU A 165 2.09 0.49 -10.99
CA LEU A 165 2.12 -0.29 -9.76
C LEU A 165 2.08 -1.80 -10.06
N ARG A 166 3.01 -2.53 -9.45
CA ARG A 166 3.12 -3.99 -9.48
C ARG A 166 2.86 -4.61 -8.12
N HIS A 167 3.21 -3.88 -7.06
CA HIS A 167 3.10 -4.32 -5.68
C HIS A 167 2.44 -3.21 -4.86
N LEU A 168 1.35 -3.55 -4.20
CA LEU A 168 0.65 -2.65 -3.29
C LEU A 168 0.43 -3.32 -1.94
N ASN A 169 0.97 -2.74 -0.90
CA ASN A 169 0.71 -3.13 0.49
C ASN A 169 -0.14 -2.06 1.19
N ILE A 170 -1.34 -2.47 1.61
CA ILE A 170 -2.35 -1.68 2.33
C ILE A 170 -2.86 -2.47 3.54
N ALA A 171 -2.04 -3.40 4.07
CA ALA A 171 -2.36 -4.18 5.25
C ALA A 171 -2.59 -3.27 6.47
N GLY A 172 -3.53 -3.61 7.35
CA GLY A 172 -3.73 -2.83 8.59
C GLY A 172 -4.12 -1.36 8.39
N ALA A 173 -4.53 -0.95 7.19
CA ALA A 173 -4.77 0.46 6.86
C ALA A 173 -6.13 0.99 7.37
N GLY A 174 -6.83 0.24 8.21
CA GLY A 174 -8.13 0.61 8.77
C GLY A 174 -9.30 0.45 7.80
N LEU A 175 -9.16 -0.34 6.73
CA LEU A 175 -10.17 -0.46 5.69
C LEU A 175 -11.38 -1.28 6.17
N GLN A 176 -12.52 -0.60 6.27
CA GLN A 176 -13.84 -1.20 6.46
C GLN A 176 -14.41 -1.75 5.14
N PRO A 177 -15.57 -2.44 5.13
CA PRO A 177 -16.13 -3.06 3.92
C PRO A 177 -16.28 -2.07 2.74
N ASN A 178 -16.66 -0.82 3.01
CA ASN A 178 -16.70 0.26 2.02
C ASN A 178 -15.32 0.66 1.49
N GLY A 179 -14.31 0.74 2.37
CA GLY A 179 -12.93 1.05 1.98
C GLY A 179 -12.34 -0.04 1.10
N VAL A 180 -12.50 -1.29 1.51
CA VAL A 180 -12.12 -2.47 0.71
C VAL A 180 -12.83 -2.48 -0.63
N ARG A 181 -14.12 -2.13 -0.66
CA ARG A 181 -14.87 -2.00 -1.92
C ARG A 181 -14.24 -0.98 -2.86
N LEU A 182 -13.88 0.21 -2.38
CA LEU A 182 -13.24 1.24 -3.21
C LEU A 182 -11.92 0.74 -3.79
N VAL A 183 -11.06 0.17 -2.94
CA VAL A 183 -9.76 -0.38 -3.36
C VAL A 183 -9.93 -1.50 -4.38
N CYS A 184 -10.69 -2.54 -4.05
CA CYS A 184 -10.79 -3.73 -4.91
C CYS A 184 -11.46 -3.41 -6.25
N SER A 185 -12.45 -2.50 -6.25
CA SER A 185 -13.14 -2.09 -7.50
C SER A 185 -12.19 -1.38 -8.46
N ALA A 186 -11.29 -0.55 -7.93
CA ALA A 186 -10.28 0.14 -8.71
C ALA A 186 -9.19 -0.78 -9.24
N LEU A 187 -8.73 -1.70 -8.39
CA LEU A 187 -7.62 -2.59 -8.74
C LEU A 187 -8.07 -3.78 -9.61
N ALA A 188 -9.37 -4.09 -9.67
CA ALA A 188 -9.94 -5.17 -10.47
C ALA A 188 -9.53 -5.12 -11.96
N PHE A 189 -9.28 -3.93 -12.50
CA PHE A 189 -8.86 -3.73 -13.89
C PHE A 189 -7.46 -3.12 -14.02
N HIS A 190 -6.67 -3.11 -12.94
CA HIS A 190 -5.31 -2.59 -12.99
C HIS A 190 -4.43 -3.48 -13.88
N ARG A 191 -3.68 -2.87 -14.78
CA ARG A 191 -3.02 -3.58 -15.88
C ARG A 191 -1.72 -4.27 -15.48
N THR A 192 -1.05 -3.75 -14.46
CA THR A 192 0.30 -4.15 -14.06
C THR A 192 0.37 -4.71 -12.65
N LEU A 193 -0.72 -4.68 -11.87
CA LEU A 193 -0.67 -5.04 -10.45
C LEU A 193 -0.59 -6.56 -10.32
N THR A 194 0.56 -7.04 -9.89
CA THR A 194 0.84 -8.48 -9.74
C THR A 194 0.67 -8.99 -8.32
N ALA A 195 0.80 -8.13 -7.32
CA ALA A 195 0.68 -8.49 -5.91
C ALA A 195 -0.10 -7.43 -5.13
N LEU A 196 -1.08 -7.88 -4.35
CA LEU A 196 -1.85 -7.05 -3.41
C LEU A 196 -1.83 -7.65 -2.00
N ASN A 197 -1.46 -6.84 -1.01
CA ASN A 197 -1.67 -7.16 0.40
C ASN A 197 -2.75 -6.26 0.98
N ILE A 198 -3.87 -6.84 1.39
CA ILE A 198 -4.98 -6.18 2.10
C ILE A 198 -5.27 -6.86 3.44
N SER A 199 -4.30 -7.59 3.99
CA SER A 199 -4.44 -8.31 5.26
C SER A 199 -4.73 -7.38 6.44
N SER A 200 -5.18 -7.97 7.55
CA SER A 200 -5.37 -7.28 8.83
C SER A 200 -6.26 -6.02 8.71
N ASN A 201 -7.22 -6.06 7.79
CA ASN A 201 -8.24 -5.02 7.63
C ASN A 201 -9.58 -5.49 8.21
N MET A 202 -10.59 -4.64 8.11
CA MET A 202 -11.92 -4.89 8.64
C MET A 202 -12.92 -5.22 7.51
N ALA A 203 -12.50 -5.97 6.49
CA ALA A 203 -13.28 -6.16 5.26
C ALA A 203 -14.68 -6.79 5.46
N GLY A 204 -14.93 -7.47 6.56
CA GLY A 204 -16.19 -8.17 6.85
C GLY A 204 -16.90 -7.76 8.14
N ILE A 205 -16.56 -6.62 8.75
CA ILE A 205 -17.26 -6.16 9.96
C ILE A 205 -18.71 -5.75 9.67
N PHE A 206 -19.51 -5.61 10.73
CA PHE A 206 -20.90 -5.12 10.68
C PHE A 206 -21.88 -5.91 9.81
N LYS A 207 -21.59 -7.17 9.46
CA LYS A 207 -22.46 -7.95 8.55
C LYS A 207 -22.57 -7.36 7.15
N ASP A 208 -21.65 -6.47 6.76
CA ASP A 208 -21.64 -5.87 5.45
C ASP A 208 -20.92 -6.79 4.45
N LYS A 209 -21.56 -7.00 3.30
CA LYS A 209 -21.06 -7.83 2.21
C LYS A 209 -20.12 -7.14 1.25
N GLN A 210 -20.07 -5.81 1.28
CA GLN A 210 -19.38 -5.03 0.26
C GLN A 210 -17.90 -5.36 0.15
N GLY A 211 -17.21 -5.63 1.26
CA GLY A 211 -15.78 -5.94 1.25
C GLY A 211 -15.49 -7.25 0.51
N TYR A 212 -16.12 -8.36 0.91
CA TYR A 212 -15.86 -9.66 0.28
C TYR A 212 -16.46 -9.78 -1.13
N VAL A 213 -17.57 -9.10 -1.44
CA VAL A 213 -18.10 -9.05 -2.82
C VAL A 213 -17.13 -8.30 -3.75
N ALA A 214 -16.50 -7.24 -3.27
CA ALA A 214 -15.50 -6.51 -4.04
C ALA A 214 -14.20 -7.31 -4.21
N LEU A 215 -13.75 -8.02 -3.16
CA LEU A 215 -12.62 -8.96 -3.28
C LEU A 215 -12.92 -10.07 -4.29
N ALA A 216 -14.12 -10.65 -4.26
CA ALA A 216 -14.55 -11.61 -5.28
C ALA A 216 -14.54 -11.00 -6.69
N SER A 217 -14.91 -9.73 -6.83
CA SER A 217 -14.83 -9.02 -8.12
C SER A 217 -13.38 -8.80 -8.56
N LEU A 218 -12.49 -8.39 -7.67
CA LEU A 218 -11.05 -8.30 -7.93
C LEU A 218 -10.50 -9.64 -8.41
N LEU A 219 -10.84 -10.73 -7.73
CA LEU A 219 -10.44 -12.09 -8.12
C LEU A 219 -10.99 -12.48 -9.50
N ARG A 220 -12.23 -12.15 -9.84
CA ARG A 220 -12.82 -12.51 -11.14
C ARG A 220 -12.26 -11.73 -12.32
N PHE A 221 -11.91 -10.45 -12.10
CA PHE A 221 -11.63 -9.53 -13.20
C PHE A 221 -10.16 -9.11 -13.32
N SER A 222 -9.35 -9.32 -12.29
CA SER A 222 -7.91 -9.00 -12.36
C SER A 222 -7.22 -9.92 -13.36
N GLY A 223 -6.67 -9.30 -14.42
CA GLY A 223 -5.94 -10.03 -15.46
C GLY A 223 -4.44 -10.19 -15.17
N SER A 224 -3.90 -9.45 -14.21
CA SER A 224 -2.45 -9.43 -13.90
C SER A 224 -2.11 -9.86 -12.48
N LEU A 225 -3.09 -9.99 -11.59
CA LEU A 225 -2.86 -10.32 -10.19
C LEU A 225 -2.49 -11.79 -10.03
N THR A 226 -1.32 -12.04 -9.46
CA THR A 226 -0.75 -13.39 -9.26
C THR A 226 -0.64 -13.76 -7.79
N SER A 227 -0.65 -12.77 -6.89
CA SER A 227 -0.53 -12.94 -5.44
C SER A 227 -1.50 -12.04 -4.70
N LEU A 228 -2.25 -12.62 -3.77
CA LEU A 228 -3.18 -11.91 -2.90
C LEU A 228 -2.96 -12.35 -1.46
N ASP A 229 -2.73 -11.39 -0.57
CA ASP A 229 -2.87 -11.60 0.87
C ASP A 229 -4.13 -10.87 1.35
N MET A 230 -5.09 -11.65 1.86
CA MET A 230 -6.33 -11.18 2.46
C MET A 230 -6.52 -11.70 3.89
N SER A 231 -5.46 -12.22 4.50
CA SER A 231 -5.46 -12.80 5.85
C SER A 231 -5.96 -11.82 6.91
N ASN A 232 -6.37 -12.35 8.05
CA ASN A 232 -6.79 -11.58 9.23
C ASN A 232 -7.90 -10.56 8.94
N ASN A 233 -8.74 -10.84 7.94
CA ASN A 233 -9.96 -10.09 7.69
C ASN A 233 -11.18 -10.84 8.22
N PRO A 234 -12.08 -10.20 8.99
CA PRO A 234 -13.19 -10.86 9.67
C PRO A 234 -14.36 -11.16 8.71
N PHE A 235 -14.14 -12.04 7.74
CA PHE A 235 -15.18 -12.48 6.83
C PHE A 235 -16.20 -13.38 7.55
N GLN A 236 -17.46 -13.24 7.16
CA GLN A 236 -18.55 -14.09 7.64
C GLN A 236 -18.67 -15.36 6.78
N SER A 237 -19.40 -16.35 7.29
CA SER A 237 -19.70 -17.60 6.57
C SER A 237 -20.37 -17.38 5.20
N ALA A 238 -21.13 -16.29 5.03
CA ALA A 238 -21.73 -15.92 3.75
C ALA A 238 -20.69 -15.52 2.68
N ALA A 239 -19.51 -15.07 3.08
CA ALA A 239 -18.43 -14.71 2.16
C ALA A 239 -17.84 -15.92 1.45
N THR A 240 -17.85 -17.07 2.12
CA THR A 240 -17.23 -18.32 1.69
C THR A 240 -17.67 -18.72 0.29
N GLY A 241 -18.97 -18.84 0.03
CA GLY A 241 -19.47 -19.22 -1.30
C GLY A 241 -19.07 -18.23 -2.40
N THR A 242 -19.11 -16.93 -2.11
CA THR A 242 -18.79 -15.88 -3.10
C THR A 242 -17.29 -15.87 -3.46
N LEU A 243 -16.42 -16.01 -2.46
CA LEU A 243 -14.97 -16.01 -2.65
C LEU A 243 -14.49 -17.32 -3.29
N VAL A 244 -15.06 -18.46 -2.89
CA VAL A 244 -14.78 -19.78 -3.50
C VAL A 244 -15.17 -19.77 -4.99
N GLU A 245 -16.38 -19.32 -5.34
CA GLU A 245 -16.80 -19.20 -6.74
C GLU A 245 -15.90 -18.26 -7.54
N ALA A 246 -15.44 -17.16 -6.94
CA ALA A 246 -14.52 -16.24 -7.59
C ALA A 246 -13.14 -16.84 -7.84
N LEU A 247 -12.64 -17.66 -6.91
CA LEU A 247 -11.35 -18.34 -7.04
C LEU A 247 -11.40 -19.50 -8.02
N ASP A 248 -12.50 -20.26 -8.05
CA ASP A 248 -12.70 -21.36 -9.01
C ASP A 248 -12.62 -20.88 -10.46
N GLY A 249 -13.13 -19.68 -10.74
CA GLY A 249 -13.02 -19.02 -12.04
C GLY A 249 -11.71 -18.26 -12.29
N ASN A 250 -10.84 -18.12 -11.28
CA ASN A 250 -9.58 -17.38 -11.41
C ASN A 250 -8.47 -18.29 -11.95
N THR A 251 -7.80 -17.85 -13.01
CA THR A 251 -6.71 -18.60 -13.66
C THR A 251 -5.34 -17.93 -13.54
N GLY A 252 -5.29 -16.69 -13.02
CA GLY A 252 -4.06 -15.90 -12.92
C GLY A 252 -3.39 -15.94 -11.55
N LEU A 253 -4.17 -16.18 -10.49
CA LEU A 253 -3.68 -16.23 -9.12
C LEU A 253 -2.87 -17.51 -8.91
N THR A 254 -1.69 -17.36 -8.32
CA THR A 254 -0.75 -18.46 -8.01
C THR A 254 -0.44 -18.55 -6.52
N SER A 255 -0.75 -17.49 -5.76
CA SER A 255 -0.53 -17.42 -4.33
C SER A 255 -1.72 -16.74 -3.66
N LEU A 256 -2.28 -17.38 -2.63
CA LEU A 256 -3.34 -16.82 -1.80
C LEU A 256 -3.03 -17.07 -0.33
N ASN A 257 -2.99 -15.99 0.46
CA ASN A 257 -3.04 -16.08 1.90
C ASN A 257 -4.42 -15.64 2.42
N ALA A 258 -5.13 -16.55 3.06
CA ALA A 258 -6.41 -16.33 3.72
C ALA A 258 -6.38 -16.83 5.17
N THR A 259 -5.20 -16.86 5.80
CA THR A 259 -5.07 -17.21 7.23
C THR A 259 -5.93 -16.31 8.11
N GLY A 260 -6.54 -16.87 9.15
CA GLY A 260 -7.39 -16.10 10.06
C GLY A 260 -8.70 -15.60 9.44
N CYS A 261 -9.07 -16.10 8.26
CA CYS A 261 -10.37 -15.83 7.64
C CYS A 261 -11.31 -17.04 7.75
N SER A 262 -12.61 -16.80 7.97
CA SER A 262 -13.65 -17.84 8.06
C SER A 262 -13.95 -18.58 6.74
N VAL A 263 -13.05 -18.50 5.75
CA VAL A 263 -13.18 -19.10 4.41
C VAL A 263 -12.23 -20.29 4.20
N ALA A 264 -11.28 -20.50 5.10
CA ALA A 264 -10.25 -21.53 5.02
C ALA A 264 -10.80 -22.92 4.68
N ASP A 265 -11.76 -23.41 5.47
CA ASP A 265 -12.30 -24.77 5.31
C ASP A 265 -12.89 -25.06 3.93
N ALA A 266 -13.45 -24.06 3.25
CA ALA A 266 -14.03 -24.23 1.93
C ALA A 266 -12.99 -24.10 0.80
N LEU A 267 -11.91 -23.36 1.03
CA LEU A 267 -10.81 -23.25 0.05
C LEU A 267 -10.05 -24.57 -0.09
N TYR A 268 -10.00 -25.39 0.95
CA TYR A 268 -9.49 -26.77 0.86
C TYR A 268 -10.27 -27.66 -0.11
N GLN A 269 -11.52 -27.33 -0.44
CA GLN A 269 -12.35 -28.11 -1.36
C GLN A 269 -12.15 -27.71 -2.82
N LEU A 270 -11.44 -26.60 -3.10
CA LEU A 270 -11.13 -26.18 -4.46
C LEU A 270 -10.02 -27.04 -5.07
N HIS A 271 -10.18 -27.37 -6.34
CA HIS A 271 -9.13 -28.03 -7.12
C HIS A 271 -8.11 -27.00 -7.59
N LEU A 272 -7.20 -26.62 -6.70
CA LEU A 272 -6.14 -25.68 -7.03
C LEU A 272 -5.00 -26.37 -7.81
N PRO A 273 -4.30 -25.63 -8.70
CA PRO A 273 -3.12 -26.15 -9.38
C PRO A 273 -2.05 -26.64 -8.41
N ALA A 274 -1.27 -27.66 -8.80
CA ALA A 274 -0.26 -28.27 -7.92
C ALA A 274 0.84 -27.31 -7.42
N LEU A 275 1.08 -26.20 -8.12
CA LEU A 275 2.06 -25.16 -7.75
C LEU A 275 1.42 -23.94 -7.09
N PHE A 276 0.13 -24.00 -6.78
CA PHE A 276 -0.57 -22.90 -6.12
C PHE A 276 -0.16 -22.85 -4.64
N ASP A 277 0.39 -21.71 -4.20
CA ASP A 277 0.73 -21.48 -2.80
C ASP A 277 -0.49 -20.97 -2.04
N LEU A 278 -1.16 -21.88 -1.33
CA LEU A 278 -2.32 -21.57 -0.49
C LEU A 278 -1.92 -21.61 0.99
N ARG A 279 -2.25 -20.54 1.71
CA ARG A 279 -2.13 -20.45 3.17
C ARG A 279 -3.48 -20.11 3.79
N LEU A 280 -3.88 -20.83 4.84
CA LEU A 280 -5.20 -20.82 5.45
C LEU A 280 -5.13 -20.85 6.99
#